data_AF-B1KPU8-F1
#
_entry.id   AF-B1KPU8-F1
#
_cell.length_a   1.000
_cell.length_b   1.000
_cell.length_c   1.000
_cell.angle_alpha   90.00
_cell.angle_beta   90.00
_cell.angle_gamma   90.00
#
_symmetry.space_group_name_H-M   'P 1'
#
loop_
_entity.id
_entity.type
_entity.pdbx_description
1 polymer ?
#
loop_
_entity_poly.entity_id
_entity_poly.type
_entity_poly.pdbx_seq_one_letter_code
_entity_poly.pdbx_strand_id
1 'polypeptide(L)'
;MSSSDNRNGVGRVILVLMAGSLLSLSGCSNYDPVPVEKCSEVVKHAQKVLGSMAPDGKTMMADCKAASDSERGCVMAATKKGALAQCM
;
A
#
# COMPACT_ATOMS: atom_id res chain seq x y z
N MET A 1 -2.96 8.43 -20.93
CA MET A 1 -2.44 7.39 -21.84
C MET A 1 -1.68 6.35 -21.04
N SER A 2 -1.79 5.09 -21.42
CA SER A 2 -1.11 3.94 -20.80
C SER A 2 0.39 3.88 -21.14
N SER A 3 1.13 3.10 -20.35
CA SER A 3 2.32 2.26 -20.67
C SER A 3 3.23 2.22 -19.42
N SER A 4 3.62 1.08 -18.82
CA SER A 4 4.08 -0.21 -19.35
C SER A 4 5.31 -0.10 -20.26
N ASP A 5 6.49 -0.28 -19.69
CA ASP A 5 7.65 -0.85 -20.39
C ASP A 5 8.46 -1.71 -19.41
N ASN A 6 8.46 -3.03 -19.63
CA ASN A 6 9.32 -3.97 -18.93
C ASN A 6 10.66 -4.03 -19.67
N ARG A 7 11.74 -3.56 -19.04
CA ARG A 7 13.07 -3.60 -19.66
C ARG A 7 14.13 -4.18 -18.73
N ASN A 8 14.35 -5.49 -18.87
CA ASN A 8 15.58 -6.14 -18.44
C ASN A 8 16.77 -5.50 -19.18
N GLY A 9 17.81 -5.07 -18.45
CA GLY A 9 18.92 -4.32 -19.05
C GLY A 9 19.95 -3.83 -18.06
N VAL A 10 20.55 -4.74 -17.27
CA VAL A 10 21.64 -4.40 -16.35
C VAL A 10 22.91 -4.06 -17.15
N GLY A 11 23.21 -2.78 -17.33
CA GLY A 11 24.46 -2.36 -17.97
C GLY A 11 24.62 -0.85 -18.15
N ARG A 12 25.76 -0.32 -17.68
CA ARG A 12 26.19 1.11 -17.74
C ARG A 12 25.43 2.03 -16.75
N VAL A 13 25.73 2.03 -15.44
CA VAL A 13 27.00 2.40 -14.76
C VAL A 13 27.35 3.89 -14.89
N ILE A 14 27.04 4.62 -13.80
CA ILE A 14 27.70 5.84 -13.27
C ILE A 14 27.47 7.18 -14.02
N LEU A 15 26.58 8.02 -13.46
CA LEU A 15 26.74 9.47 -13.13
C LEU A 15 25.40 10.04 -12.57
N VAL A 16 25.30 10.93 -11.57
CA VAL A 16 26.07 11.10 -10.30
C VAL A 16 25.25 11.92 -9.26
N LEU A 17 25.55 11.77 -7.96
CA LEU A 17 25.22 12.66 -6.81
C LEU A 17 23.81 13.31 -6.67
N MET A 18 22.89 12.59 -6.01
CA MET A 18 22.00 13.18 -4.98
C MET A 18 21.72 12.10 -3.93
N ALA A 19 22.29 12.23 -2.73
CA ALA A 19 22.24 11.20 -1.70
C ALA A 19 21.05 11.43 -0.76
N GLY A 20 20.15 10.44 -0.65
CA GLY A 20 18.97 10.55 0.23
C GLY A 20 17.85 9.57 -0.09
N SER A 21 18.11 8.28 0.06
CA SER A 21 17.08 7.25 0.29
C SER A 21 15.84 7.25 -0.65
N LEU A 22 16.03 6.99 -1.95
CA LEU A 22 14.98 6.31 -2.73
C LEU A 22 14.90 4.83 -2.30
N LEU A 23 14.47 4.60 -1.05
CA LEU A 23 14.10 3.29 -0.55
C LEU A 23 12.73 2.92 -1.13
N SER A 24 12.77 2.44 -2.37
CA SER A 24 11.89 1.40 -2.91
C SER A 24 10.40 1.49 -2.51
N LEU A 25 9.70 2.56 -2.90
CA LEU A 25 8.23 2.55 -2.90
C LEU A 25 7.63 1.99 -4.20
N SER A 26 8.17 0.85 -4.63
CA SER A 26 7.50 -0.09 -5.52
C SER A 26 6.37 -0.80 -4.75
N GLY A 27 5.38 -0.02 -4.31
CA GLY A 27 4.28 -0.44 -3.43
C GLY A 27 2.89 -0.22 -4.02
N CYS A 28 2.77 0.12 -5.31
CA CYS A 28 1.49 0.27 -6.00
C CYS A 28 1.59 -0.16 -7.47
N SER A 29 1.20 -1.41 -7.76
CA SER A 29 0.88 -1.87 -9.11
C SER A 29 -0.13 -3.00 -9.03
N ASN A 30 -1.40 -2.64 -9.18
CA ASN A 30 -2.57 -3.54 -9.22
C ASN A 30 -2.70 -4.49 -8.01
N TYR A 31 -3.11 -3.93 -6.88
CA TYR A 31 -3.85 -4.73 -5.89
C TYR A 31 -5.27 -4.98 -6.42
N ASP A 32 -5.83 -6.15 -6.12
CA ASP A 32 -7.24 -6.43 -6.43
C ASP A 32 -8.13 -5.36 -5.77
N PRO A 33 -9.01 -4.67 -6.51
CA PRO A 33 -9.87 -3.63 -5.97
C PRO A 33 -10.87 -4.24 -5.00
N VAL A 34 -10.90 -3.74 -3.77
CA VAL A 34 -11.78 -4.23 -2.70
C VAL A 34 -12.92 -3.23 -2.49
N PRO A 35 -14.19 -3.62 -2.70
CA PRO A 35 -15.32 -2.71 -2.60
C PRO A 35 -15.56 -2.24 -1.15
N VAL A 36 -16.20 -1.08 -0.99
CA VAL A 36 -16.46 -0.47 0.33
C VAL A 36 -17.27 -1.38 1.29
N GLU A 37 -18.11 -2.27 0.76
CA GLU A 37 -18.88 -3.26 1.54
C GLU A 37 -17.96 -4.21 2.34
N LYS A 38 -16.75 -4.45 1.81
CA LYS A 38 -15.72 -5.30 2.42
C LYS A 38 -14.91 -4.59 3.50
N CYS A 39 -15.18 -3.33 3.83
CA CYS A 39 -14.46 -2.61 4.89
C CYS A 39 -14.43 -3.35 6.25
N SER A 40 -15.43 -4.17 6.56
CA SER A 40 -15.45 -4.99 7.78
C SER A 40 -14.35 -6.05 7.82
N GLU A 41 -13.89 -6.52 6.66
CA GLU A 41 -12.77 -7.45 6.52
C GLU A 41 -11.44 -6.68 6.50
N VAL A 42 -11.38 -5.58 5.73
CA VAL A 42 -10.23 -4.66 5.64
C VAL A 42 -9.79 -4.14 7.02
N VAL A 43 -10.73 -3.64 7.83
CA VAL A 43 -10.44 -3.11 9.18
C VAL A 43 -9.97 -4.22 10.12
N LYS A 44 -10.58 -5.41 10.10
CA LYS A 44 -10.14 -6.55 10.92
C LYS A 44 -8.72 -7.00 10.55
N HIS A 45 -8.41 -7.02 9.26
CA HIS A 45 -7.06 -7.35 8.78
C HIS A 45 -6.04 -6.30 9.22
N ALA A 46 -6.34 -5.01 9.00
CA ALA A 46 -5.48 -3.90 9.42
C ALA A 46 -5.24 -3.89 10.94
N GLN A 47 -6.28 -4.10 11.75
CA GLN A 47 -6.17 -4.25 13.20
C GLN A 47 -5.29 -5.44 13.60
N LYS A 48 -5.40 -6.59 12.91
CA LYS A 48 -4.56 -7.76 13.15
C LYS A 48 -3.09 -7.51 12.81
N VAL A 49 -2.81 -6.75 11.75
CA VAL A 49 -1.45 -6.37 11.34
C VAL A 49 -0.83 -5.36 12.32
N LEU A 50 -1.59 -4.34 12.73
CA LEU A 50 -1.13 -3.29 13.64
C LEU A 50 -1.07 -3.74 15.12
N GLY A 51 -1.94 -4.65 15.55
CA GLY A 51 -2.08 -5.04 16.95
C GLY A 51 -2.38 -3.83 17.83
N SER A 52 -1.63 -3.67 18.94
CA SER A 52 -1.78 -2.54 19.87
C SER A 52 -1.46 -1.15 19.29
N MET A 53 -1.03 -1.07 18.02
CA MET A 53 -0.84 0.20 17.29
C MET A 53 -2.06 0.56 16.42
N ALA A 54 -3.10 -0.27 16.38
CA ALA A 54 -4.33 0.04 15.66
C ALA A 54 -5.09 1.16 16.37
N PRO A 55 -5.56 2.21 15.64
CA PRO A 55 -6.61 3.07 16.18
C PRO A 55 -7.91 2.28 16.32
N ASP A 56 -8.92 2.88 16.95
CA ASP A 56 -10.17 2.20 17.20
C ASP A 56 -10.88 1.80 15.89
N GLY A 57 -11.69 0.74 15.95
CA GLY A 57 -12.37 0.20 14.77
C GLY A 57 -13.39 1.14 14.12
N LYS A 58 -13.82 2.20 14.80
CA LYS A 58 -14.75 3.20 14.27
C LYS A 58 -14.00 4.22 13.40
N THR A 59 -12.82 4.66 13.85
CA THR A 59 -11.88 5.49 13.07
C THR A 59 -11.43 4.73 11.82
N MET A 60 -10.89 3.52 11.96
CA MET A 60 -10.48 2.71 10.79
C MET A 60 -11.62 2.42 9.80
N MET A 61 -12.88 2.37 10.29
CA MET A 61 -14.06 2.24 9.44
C MET A 61 -14.37 3.50 8.63
N ALA A 62 -14.12 4.69 9.19
CA ALA A 62 -14.27 5.94 8.46
C ALA A 62 -13.20 6.04 7.37
N ASP A 63 -11.94 5.79 7.73
CA ASP A 63 -10.79 5.80 6.81
C ASP A 63 -11.01 4.81 5.65
N CYS A 64 -11.39 3.57 5.98
CA CYS A 64 -11.65 2.54 4.96
C CYS A 64 -12.77 2.93 3.99
N LYS A 65 -13.79 3.67 4.43
CA LYS A 65 -14.90 4.12 3.57
C LYS A 65 -14.55 5.33 2.74
N ALA A 66 -13.65 6.20 3.22
CA ALA A 66 -13.14 7.35 2.49
C ALA A 66 -12.13 6.96 1.41
N ALA A 67 -11.39 5.86 1.61
CA ALA A 67 -10.43 5.31 0.65
C ALA A 67 -11.09 4.85 -0.68
N SER A 68 -10.26 4.63 -1.69
CA SER A 68 -10.60 4.01 -2.97
C SER A 68 -10.56 2.47 -2.89
N ASP A 69 -11.15 1.77 -3.87
CA ASP A 69 -11.12 0.30 -3.90
C ASP A 69 -9.68 -0.25 -3.99
N SER A 70 -8.80 0.43 -4.70
CA SER A 70 -7.38 0.09 -4.83
C SER A 70 -6.59 0.25 -3.52
N GLU A 71 -6.93 1.24 -2.70
CA GLU A 71 -6.31 1.50 -1.39
C GLU A 71 -6.77 0.44 -0.37
N ARG A 72 -8.05 0.09 -0.38
CA ARG A 72 -8.59 -1.08 0.35
C ARG A 72 -7.89 -2.39 -0.08
N GLY A 73 -7.60 -2.54 -1.37
CA GLY A 73 -6.79 -3.65 -1.91
C GLY A 73 -5.36 -3.67 -1.36
N CYS A 74 -4.68 -2.52 -1.31
CA CYS A 74 -3.35 -2.36 -0.72
C CYS A 74 -3.35 -2.81 0.75
N VAL A 75 -4.32 -2.35 1.55
CA VAL A 75 -4.47 -2.74 2.96
C VAL A 75 -4.60 -4.26 3.11
N MET A 76 -5.40 -4.92 2.27
CA MET A 76 -5.58 -6.38 2.31
C MET A 76 -4.32 -7.16 1.92
N ALA A 77 -3.51 -6.64 0.99
CA ALA A 77 -2.23 -7.23 0.62
C ALA A 77 -1.11 -6.97 1.66
N ALA A 78 -1.20 -5.88 2.43
CA ALA A 78 -0.21 -5.51 3.44
C ALA A 78 -0.24 -6.46 4.65
N THR A 79 0.81 -7.26 4.81
CA THR A 79 0.96 -8.22 5.95
C THR A 79 1.85 -7.71 7.08
N LYS A 80 2.42 -6.50 6.96
CA LYS A 80 3.38 -5.90 7.89
C LYS A 80 2.99 -4.45 8.18
N LYS A 81 3.19 -4.00 9.42
CA LYS A 81 2.85 -2.63 9.87
C LYS A 81 3.43 -1.53 8.97
N GLY A 82 4.71 -1.65 8.63
CA GLY A 82 5.40 -0.70 7.76
C GLY A 82 4.89 -0.69 6.32
N ALA A 83 4.37 -1.81 5.81
CA ALA A 83 3.74 -1.87 4.48
C ALA A 83 2.33 -1.30 4.49
N LEU A 84 1.56 -1.55 5.56
CA LEU A 84 0.23 -0.98 5.74
C LEU A 84 0.27 0.55 5.82
N ALA A 85 1.30 1.11 6.46
CA ALA A 85 1.57 2.55 6.51
C ALA A 85 2.03 3.17 5.17
N GLN A 86 2.00 2.41 4.06
CA GLN A 86 2.19 2.92 2.69
C GLN A 86 0.90 2.84 1.86
N CYS A 87 -0.19 2.35 2.45
CA CYS A 87 -1.52 2.24 1.84
C CYS A 87 -2.49 3.37 2.29
N MET A 88 -1.98 4.35 3.04
CA MET A 88 -2.67 5.45 3.71
C MET A 88 -1.82 6.71 3.62
#